data_AF-A0A816ZIP6-F1
#
_entry.id   AF-A0A816ZIP6-F1
#
_cell.length_a   1.000
_cell.length_b   1.000
_cell.length_c   1.000
_cell.angle_alpha   90.00
_cell.angle_beta   90.00
_cell.angle_gamma   90.00
#
_symmetry.space_group_name_H-M   'P 1'
#
loop_
_entity.id
_entity.type
_entity.pdbx_description
1 polymer ?
#
loop_
_entity_poly.entity_id
_entity_poly.type
_entity_poly.pdbx_seq_one_letter_code
_entity_poly.pdbx_strand_id
1 'polypeptide(L)'
;MTEYEPKPTTGVWWDTNTCPVPEGYDPRRVRPSIEAALFKLMGPHPVVIYCVGNVEYISRSLLEEISSSGIRLKHTPFGGVEFIRLLRTWRHEPGHPSTVFLISGDESWYTYRSAWSGFSWLRAYPGPEPLSTKDDCPSEKWLWKDLLEETCEETPLKIRSRILEYEKPFFCRVCMFYFSSFDVFISHFKSRQHNKVVCLLLLSALYHLHLLLV
;
A
#
# COMPACT_ATOMS: atom_id res chain seq x y z
N MET A 1 -11.75 -22.64 -28.87
CA MET A 1 -10.72 -21.98 -28.04
C MET A 1 -11.43 -20.91 -27.24
N THR A 2 -11.75 -21.19 -25.98
CA THR A 2 -12.30 -20.16 -25.09
C THR A 2 -11.19 -19.14 -24.85
N GLU A 3 -11.46 -17.88 -25.21
CA GLU A 3 -10.60 -16.75 -24.92
C GLU A 3 -10.37 -16.74 -23.40
N TYR A 4 -9.13 -17.00 -22.95
CA TYR A 4 -8.79 -16.94 -21.54
C TYR A 4 -8.90 -15.48 -21.12
N GLU A 5 -10.04 -15.09 -20.56
CA GLU A 5 -10.19 -13.77 -19.98
C GLU A 5 -9.19 -13.66 -18.81
N PRO A 6 -8.20 -12.76 -18.90
CA PRO A 6 -7.23 -12.61 -17.83
C PRO A 6 -7.95 -12.11 -16.58
N LYS A 7 -7.83 -12.87 -15.48
CA LYS A 7 -8.36 -12.44 -14.18
C LYS A 7 -7.85 -11.02 -13.83
N PRO A 8 -8.71 -10.17 -13.24
CA PRO A 8 -8.33 -8.81 -12.90
C PRO A 8 -7.17 -8.78 -11.92
N THR A 9 -6.36 -7.72 -11.99
CA THR A 9 -5.27 -7.51 -11.04
C THR A 9 -5.85 -7.19 -9.65
N THR A 10 -5.18 -7.64 -8.58
CA THR A 10 -5.42 -7.13 -7.22
C THR A 10 -4.33 -6.13 -6.84
N GLY A 11 -4.75 -4.96 -6.35
CA GLY A 11 -3.85 -3.93 -5.83
C GLY A 11 -3.85 -3.93 -4.31
N VAL A 12 -2.69 -4.20 -3.72
CA VAL A 12 -2.50 -4.28 -2.27
C VAL A 12 -1.82 -3.01 -1.77
N TRP A 13 -2.41 -2.36 -0.77
CA TRP A 13 -1.87 -1.18 -0.11
C TRP A 13 -1.59 -1.51 1.34
N TRP A 14 -0.30 -1.60 1.64
CA TRP A 14 0.21 -2.01 2.93
C TRP A 14 0.79 -0.84 3.70
N ASP A 15 0.02 -0.35 4.67
CA ASP A 15 0.40 0.72 5.57
C ASP A 15 1.34 0.21 6.66
N THR A 16 2.62 0.46 6.44
CA THR A 16 3.69 0.08 7.37
C THR A 16 3.69 0.86 8.68
N ASN A 17 2.98 2.00 8.75
CA ASN A 17 2.89 2.76 10.00
C ASN A 17 2.06 2.03 11.06
N THR A 18 1.04 1.28 10.63
CA THR A 18 0.10 0.58 11.54
C THR A 18 0.23 -0.94 11.47
N CYS A 19 0.70 -1.48 10.35
CA CYS A 19 1.02 -2.89 10.17
C CYS A 19 2.52 -3.06 9.84
N PRO A 20 3.46 -2.71 10.76
CA PRO A 20 4.89 -2.87 10.48
C PRO A 20 5.28 -4.34 10.34
N VAL A 21 6.45 -4.60 9.75
CA VAL A 21 7.06 -5.94 9.80
C VAL A 21 7.33 -6.31 11.26
N PRO A 22 6.80 -7.43 11.78
CA PRO A 22 7.05 -7.85 13.16
C PRO A 22 8.53 -8.13 13.42
N GLU A 23 8.94 -7.99 14.68
CA GLU A 23 10.30 -8.33 15.10
C GLU A 23 10.61 -9.81 14.82
N GLY A 24 11.80 -10.09 14.28
CA GLY A 24 12.23 -11.44 13.92
C GLY A 24 11.58 -12.01 12.64
N TYR A 25 10.63 -11.32 12.03
CA TYR A 25 10.03 -11.73 10.77
C TYR A 25 10.90 -11.33 9.57
N ASP A 26 11.14 -12.25 8.63
CA ASP A 26 11.88 -11.94 7.40
C ASP A 26 11.04 -11.02 6.49
N PRO A 27 11.47 -9.77 6.23
CA PRO A 27 10.70 -8.83 5.42
C PRO A 27 10.45 -9.31 4.00
N ARG A 28 11.31 -10.18 3.46
CA ARG A 28 11.16 -10.77 2.13
C ARG A 28 9.96 -11.71 2.04
N ARG A 29 9.46 -12.22 3.17
CA ARG A 29 8.30 -13.11 3.23
C ARG A 29 6.96 -12.36 3.22
N VAL A 30 6.93 -11.04 3.37
CA VAL A 30 5.67 -10.28 3.36
C VAL A 30 4.88 -10.46 2.05
N ARG A 31 5.53 -10.30 0.88
CA ARG A 31 4.86 -10.51 -0.41
C ARG A 31 4.34 -11.96 -0.54
N PRO A 32 5.18 -13.01 -0.34
CA PRO A 32 4.72 -14.39 -0.41
C PRO A 32 3.50 -14.69 0.46
N SER A 33 3.44 -14.19 1.69
CA SER A 33 2.30 -14.45 2.58
C SER A 33 1.01 -13.77 2.08
N ILE A 34 1.11 -12.52 1.62
CA ILE A 34 -0.02 -11.80 1.01
C ILE A 34 -0.50 -12.52 -0.26
N GLU A 35 0.42 -12.92 -1.14
CA GLU A 35 0.09 -13.65 -2.36
C GLU A 35 -0.52 -15.02 -2.07
N ALA A 36 -0.06 -15.73 -1.03
CA ALA A 36 -0.63 -17.01 -0.61
C ALA A 36 -2.07 -16.85 -0.13
N ALA A 37 -2.38 -15.82 0.67
CA ALA A 37 -3.74 -15.54 1.12
C ALA A 37 -4.68 -15.22 -0.05
N LEU A 38 -4.23 -14.37 -0.97
CA LEU A 38 -4.99 -14.02 -2.18
C LEU A 38 -5.18 -15.23 -3.11
N PHE A 39 -4.16 -16.08 -3.24
CA PHE A 39 -4.25 -17.30 -4.04
C PHE A 39 -5.29 -18.27 -3.47
N LYS A 40 -5.32 -18.48 -2.15
CA LYS A 40 -6.34 -19.34 -1.51
C LYS A 40 -7.75 -18.81 -1.71
N LEU A 41 -7.94 -17.49 -1.69
CA LEU A 41 -9.24 -16.86 -1.85
C LEU A 41 -9.73 -16.81 -3.32
N MET A 42 -8.83 -16.51 -4.26
CA MET A 42 -9.20 -16.09 -5.62
C MET A 42 -8.53 -16.92 -6.74
N GLY A 43 -7.66 -17.87 -6.38
CA GLY A 43 -6.80 -18.62 -7.29
C GLY A 43 -5.68 -17.76 -7.91
N PRO A 44 -4.99 -18.25 -8.96
CA PRO A 44 -3.89 -17.52 -9.57
C PRO A 44 -4.38 -16.27 -10.33
N HIS A 45 -3.84 -15.10 -10.00
CA HIS A 45 -4.08 -13.83 -10.70
C HIS A 45 -2.90 -12.85 -10.49
N PRO A 46 -2.78 -11.76 -11.27
CA PRO A 46 -1.75 -10.76 -11.02
C PRO A 46 -1.99 -10.00 -9.71
N VAL A 47 -0.91 -9.76 -8.95
CA VAL A 47 -0.92 -9.01 -7.69
C VAL A 47 0.16 -7.92 -7.74
N VAL A 48 -0.23 -6.70 -7.37
CA VAL A 48 0.69 -5.58 -7.19
C VAL A 48 0.63 -5.10 -5.75
N ILE A 49 1.78 -4.97 -5.09
CA ILE A 49 1.86 -4.62 -3.68
C ILE A 49 2.64 -3.32 -3.51
N TYR A 50 2.04 -2.40 -2.77
CA TYR A 50 2.59 -1.10 -2.40
C TYR A 50 2.82 -1.07 -0.88
N CYS A 51 4.08 -0.91 -0.48
CA CYS A 51 4.47 -0.51 0.86
C CYS A 51 4.28 1.01 0.96
N VAL A 52 3.35 1.43 1.80
CA VAL A 52 2.98 2.83 2.00
C VAL A 52 3.18 3.23 3.46
N GLY A 53 3.33 4.53 3.68
CA GLY A 53 3.55 5.09 5.01
C GLY A 53 4.71 6.08 5.04
N ASN A 54 5.15 6.43 6.25
CA ASN A 54 6.26 7.34 6.44
C ASN A 54 7.60 6.59 6.35
N VAL A 55 7.90 6.09 5.14
CA VAL A 55 9.06 5.22 4.91
C VAL A 55 10.42 5.91 5.14
N GLU A 56 10.45 7.23 5.34
CA GLU A 56 11.69 7.94 5.72
C GLU A 56 12.20 7.48 7.10
N TYR A 57 11.31 7.04 7.99
CA TYR A 57 11.64 6.57 9.34
C TYR A 57 11.84 5.06 9.44
N ILE A 58 11.86 4.36 8.30
CA ILE A 58 12.15 2.93 8.24
C ILE A 58 13.62 2.75 7.84
N SER A 59 14.30 1.78 8.45
CA SER A 59 15.72 1.54 8.18
C SER A 59 15.95 1.18 6.71
N ARG A 60 17.09 1.63 6.16
CA ARG A 60 17.47 1.35 4.77
C ARG A 60 17.47 -0.15 4.48
N SER A 61 18.06 -0.96 5.37
CA SER A 61 18.15 -2.40 5.21
C SER A 61 16.76 -3.03 5.10
N LEU A 62 15.84 -2.69 6.00
CA LEU A 62 14.47 -3.20 5.96
C LEU A 62 13.74 -2.83 4.65
N LEU A 63 13.87 -1.57 4.21
CA LEU A 63 13.27 -1.13 2.94
C LEU A 63 13.87 -1.83 1.72
N GLU A 64 15.17 -2.10 1.75
CA GLU A 64 15.86 -2.84 0.69
C GLU A 64 15.36 -4.28 0.61
N GLU A 65 15.20 -4.95 1.75
CA GLU A 65 14.64 -6.30 1.83
C GLU A 65 13.19 -6.34 1.32
N ILE A 66 12.35 -5.41 1.77
CA ILE A 66 10.98 -5.25 1.26
C ILE A 66 10.99 -5.02 -0.26
N SER A 67 11.79 -4.08 -0.74
CA SER A 67 11.86 -3.76 -2.18
C SER A 67 12.42 -4.92 -3.02
N SER A 68 13.33 -5.73 -2.48
CA SER A 68 13.94 -6.86 -3.17
C SER A 68 12.92 -7.96 -3.50
N SER A 69 11.85 -8.08 -2.71
CA SER A 69 10.72 -8.96 -3.01
C SER A 69 9.79 -8.40 -4.10
N GLY A 70 10.10 -7.23 -4.68
CA GLY A 70 9.30 -6.59 -5.72
C GLY A 70 8.12 -5.79 -5.17
N ILE A 71 8.05 -5.53 -3.87
CA ILE A 71 7.11 -4.57 -3.29
C ILE A 71 7.54 -3.14 -3.66
N ARG A 72 6.59 -2.32 -4.10
CA ARG A 72 6.79 -0.93 -4.53
C ARG A 72 6.76 -0.01 -3.31
N LEU A 73 7.73 0.90 -3.13
CA LEU A 73 7.75 1.80 -1.96
C LEU A 73 7.16 3.16 -2.30
N LYS A 74 6.18 3.62 -1.52
CA LYS A 74 5.56 4.94 -1.67
C LYS A 74 5.66 5.68 -0.34
N HIS A 75 6.48 6.73 -0.28
CA HIS A 75 6.56 7.61 0.88
C HIS A 75 5.31 8.52 0.93
N THR A 76 4.39 8.19 1.82
CA THR A 76 3.09 8.83 2.01
C THR A 76 2.86 9.11 3.50
N PRO A 77 3.49 10.14 4.08
CA PRO A 77 3.47 10.38 5.53
C PRO A 77 2.11 10.87 6.07
N PHE A 78 1.15 11.21 5.19
CA PHE A 78 -0.12 11.86 5.57
C PHE A 78 -1.37 10.95 5.51
N GLY A 79 -1.20 9.62 5.64
CA GLY A 79 -2.29 8.68 5.91
C GLY A 79 -3.36 8.51 4.81
N GLY A 80 -4.56 8.08 5.21
CA GLY A 80 -5.65 7.56 4.35
C GLY A 80 -6.22 8.55 3.32
N VAL A 81 -6.16 9.87 3.55
CA VAL A 81 -6.59 10.88 2.55
C VAL A 81 -5.80 10.73 1.25
N GLU A 82 -4.50 10.44 1.36
CA GLU A 82 -3.65 10.33 0.20
C GLU A 82 -3.81 9.01 -0.55
N PHE A 83 -4.21 7.96 0.16
CA PHE A 83 -4.65 6.72 -0.46
C PHE A 83 -5.87 6.91 -1.36
N ILE A 84 -6.87 7.67 -0.92
CA ILE A 84 -8.08 7.94 -1.73
C ILE A 84 -7.76 8.67 -3.04
N ARG A 85 -6.82 9.61 -3.00
CA ARG A 85 -6.33 10.27 -4.22
C ARG A 85 -5.65 9.28 -5.16
N LEU A 86 -4.82 8.37 -4.63
CA LEU A 86 -4.18 7.33 -5.43
C LEU A 86 -5.20 6.36 -6.03
N LEU A 87 -6.22 5.94 -5.26
CA LEU A 87 -7.31 5.09 -5.72
C LEU A 87 -8.13 5.75 -6.84
N ARG A 88 -8.41 7.05 -6.73
CA ARG A 88 -9.09 7.81 -7.79
C ARG A 88 -8.28 7.86 -9.07
N THR A 89 -6.96 8.04 -8.98
CA THR A 89 -6.09 7.97 -10.15
C THR A 89 -6.22 6.61 -10.83
N TRP A 90 -6.16 5.51 -10.07
CA TRP A 90 -6.32 4.17 -10.62
C TRP A 90 -7.64 3.94 -11.33
N ARG A 91 -8.77 4.44 -10.82
CA ARG A 91 -10.08 4.22 -11.48
C ARG A 91 -10.10 4.70 -12.95
N HIS A 92 -9.27 5.67 -13.30
CA HIS A 92 -9.19 6.21 -14.66
C HIS A 92 -8.11 5.53 -15.52
N GLU A 93 -7.30 4.64 -14.95
CA GLU A 93 -6.27 3.89 -15.66
C GLU A 93 -6.84 2.64 -16.35
N PRO A 94 -6.52 2.39 -17.63
CA PRO A 94 -6.92 1.16 -18.31
C PRO A 94 -6.35 -0.08 -17.59
N GLY A 95 -7.20 -1.05 -17.28
CA GLY A 95 -6.78 -2.28 -16.60
C GLY A 95 -6.48 -2.12 -15.10
N HIS A 96 -7.06 -1.10 -14.46
CA HIS A 96 -6.98 -0.92 -13.02
C HIS A 96 -7.44 -2.16 -12.25
N PRO A 97 -6.96 -2.37 -11.01
CA PRO A 97 -7.37 -3.51 -10.21
C PRO A 97 -8.88 -3.47 -9.96
N SER A 98 -9.58 -4.59 -10.08
CA SER A 98 -11.00 -4.68 -9.69
C SER A 98 -11.15 -4.97 -8.20
N THR A 99 -10.06 -5.40 -7.56
CA THR A 99 -9.98 -5.72 -6.14
C THR A 99 -8.88 -4.93 -5.47
N VAL A 100 -9.21 -4.33 -4.33
CA VAL A 100 -8.29 -3.56 -3.50
C VAL A 100 -8.13 -4.27 -2.15
N PHE A 101 -6.89 -4.59 -1.78
CA PHE A 101 -6.59 -5.17 -0.47
C PHE A 101 -5.90 -4.12 0.40
N LEU A 102 -6.60 -3.65 1.43
CA LEU A 102 -6.03 -2.68 2.38
C LEU A 102 -5.53 -3.36 3.64
N ILE A 103 -4.26 -3.13 3.95
CA ILE A 103 -3.61 -3.61 5.17
C ILE A 103 -3.26 -2.39 6.01
N SER A 104 -4.12 -2.02 6.95
CA SER A 104 -3.93 -0.86 7.84
C SER A 104 -4.77 -0.98 9.12
N GLY A 105 -4.26 -0.41 10.20
CA GLY A 105 -5.01 -0.15 11.43
C GLY A 105 -5.60 1.27 11.51
N ASP A 106 -5.26 2.16 10.57
CA ASP A 106 -5.75 3.53 10.56
C ASP A 106 -7.16 3.58 9.93
N GLU A 107 -8.17 3.88 10.75
CA GLU A 107 -9.57 3.92 10.32
C GLU A 107 -9.83 4.94 9.19
N SER A 108 -8.98 5.97 9.05
CA SER A 108 -9.12 7.02 8.03
C SER A 108 -9.00 6.50 6.60
N TRP A 109 -8.36 5.34 6.41
CA TRP A 109 -8.26 4.67 5.12
C TRP A 109 -9.63 4.17 4.64
N TYR A 110 -10.52 3.83 5.57
CA TYR A 110 -11.82 3.21 5.30
C TYR A 110 -12.97 4.23 5.26
N THR A 111 -12.77 5.46 5.77
CA THR A 111 -13.86 6.44 5.96
C THR A 111 -14.43 7.00 4.64
N TYR A 112 -13.69 6.98 3.53
CA TYR A 112 -14.07 7.67 2.29
C TYR A 112 -14.85 6.77 1.30
N ARG A 113 -15.99 6.25 1.73
CA ARG A 113 -16.87 5.27 1.03
C ARG A 113 -17.11 5.52 -0.47
N SER A 114 -17.33 6.76 -0.90
CA SER A 114 -17.63 7.06 -2.32
C SER A 114 -16.47 6.77 -3.29
N ALA A 115 -15.23 6.72 -2.78
CA ALA A 115 -14.07 6.37 -3.57
C ALA A 115 -13.99 4.87 -3.90
N TRP A 116 -14.78 4.03 -3.24
CA TRP A 116 -14.70 2.57 -3.34
C TRP A 116 -15.72 1.97 -4.30
N SER A 117 -16.72 2.74 -4.73
CA SER A 117 -17.73 2.27 -5.69
C SER A 117 -17.08 1.64 -6.92
N GLY A 118 -17.43 0.38 -7.23
CA GLY A 118 -16.85 -0.37 -8.35
C GLY A 118 -15.62 -1.23 -8.03
N PHE A 119 -15.17 -1.29 -6.77
CA PHE A 119 -14.13 -2.21 -6.32
C PHE A 119 -14.68 -3.21 -5.30
N SER A 120 -14.31 -4.49 -5.43
CA SER A 120 -14.33 -5.40 -4.28
C SER A 120 -13.17 -5.04 -3.36
N TRP A 121 -13.33 -5.17 -2.05
CA TRP A 121 -12.24 -4.88 -1.13
C TRP A 121 -12.07 -5.89 -0.02
N LEU A 122 -10.80 -6.06 0.34
CA LEU A 122 -10.29 -6.98 1.33
C LEU A 122 -9.58 -6.18 2.42
N ARG A 123 -9.49 -6.72 3.63
CA ARG A 123 -8.90 -5.99 4.77
C ARG A 123 -7.98 -6.85 5.62
N ALA A 124 -6.82 -6.31 5.99
CA ALA A 124 -6.04 -6.80 7.11
C ALA A 124 -5.67 -5.66 8.07
N TYR A 125 -5.52 -5.95 9.35
CA TYR A 125 -5.36 -4.94 10.41
C TYR A 125 -4.55 -5.49 11.60
N PRO A 126 -3.87 -4.66 12.41
CA PRO A 126 -2.94 -5.12 13.45
C PRO A 126 -3.64 -5.75 14.67
N GLY A 127 -4.93 -5.44 14.87
CA GLY A 127 -5.72 -5.89 16.02
C GLY A 127 -5.58 -4.98 17.26
N PRO A 128 -6.52 -5.04 18.23
CA PRO A 128 -7.82 -5.73 18.15
C PRO A 128 -8.76 -5.07 17.13
N GLU A 129 -9.90 -5.71 16.82
CA GLU A 129 -10.82 -5.20 15.79
C GLU A 129 -11.28 -3.78 16.14
N PRO A 130 -11.12 -2.81 15.21
CA PRO A 130 -11.54 -1.44 15.46
C PRO A 130 -13.02 -1.36 15.83
N LEU A 131 -13.36 -0.46 16.77
CA LEU A 131 -14.67 -0.36 17.42
C LEU A 131 -15.83 0.00 16.47
N SER A 132 -15.53 0.41 15.24
CA SER A 132 -16.55 0.81 14.25
C SER A 132 -17.27 -0.40 13.64
N THR A 133 -18.27 -0.86 14.37
CA THR A 133 -19.38 -1.66 13.86
C THR A 133 -20.37 -0.71 13.18
N LYS A 134 -20.50 -0.78 11.86
CA LYS A 134 -21.77 -0.77 11.09
C LYS A 134 -21.52 -0.28 9.66
N ASP A 135 -21.84 -1.17 8.73
CA ASP A 135 -22.12 -0.89 7.31
C ASP A 135 -20.94 -0.64 6.35
N ASP A 136 -20.04 -1.62 6.26
CA ASP A 136 -19.61 -2.27 5.00
C ASP A 136 -18.55 -3.31 5.37
N CYS A 137 -18.91 -4.60 5.32
CA CYS A 137 -17.96 -5.66 5.63
C CYS A 137 -17.06 -5.87 4.40
N PRO A 138 -15.73 -5.81 4.53
CA PRO A 138 -14.86 -6.30 3.46
C PRO A 138 -15.24 -7.73 3.10
N SER A 139 -15.00 -8.14 1.86
CA SER A 139 -15.34 -9.49 1.40
C SER A 139 -14.59 -10.56 2.19
N GLU A 140 -13.40 -10.25 2.72
CA GLU A 140 -12.63 -11.11 3.61
C GLU A 140 -11.74 -10.27 4.54
N LYS A 141 -11.42 -10.81 5.73
CA LYS A 141 -10.63 -10.15 6.76
C LYS A 141 -9.49 -11.02 7.30
N TRP A 142 -8.36 -10.38 7.63
CA TRP A 142 -7.27 -11.02 8.36
C TRP A 142 -6.77 -10.15 9.52
N LEU A 143 -6.30 -10.79 10.58
CA LEU A 143 -5.32 -10.15 11.46
C LEU A 143 -3.97 -10.13 10.74
N TRP A 144 -3.25 -9.02 10.86
CA TRP A 144 -1.96 -8.83 10.19
C TRP A 144 -0.97 -9.94 10.52
N LYS A 145 -0.89 -10.33 11.80
CA LYS A 145 -0.04 -11.42 12.26
C LYS A 145 -0.38 -12.76 11.59
N ASP A 146 -1.66 -13.10 11.48
CA ASP A 146 -2.12 -14.37 10.93
C ASP A 146 -1.92 -14.38 9.41
N LEU A 147 -2.13 -13.23 8.74
CA LEU A 147 -1.85 -13.05 7.32
C LEU A 147 -0.38 -13.34 6.99
N LEU A 148 0.56 -12.98 7.87
CA LEU A 148 1.99 -13.22 7.66
C LEU A 148 2.38 -14.70 7.79
N GLU A 149 1.57 -15.50 8.47
CA GLU A 149 1.76 -16.95 8.61
C GLU A 149 1.25 -17.73 7.40
N GLU A 150 0.53 -17.08 6.48
CA GLU A 150 -0.01 -17.72 5.29
C GLU A 150 1.09 -18.28 4.38
N THR A 151 0.94 -19.56 4.05
CA THR A 151 1.81 -20.27 3.11
C THR A 151 0.99 -20.94 2.03
N CYS A 152 1.56 -21.04 0.84
CA CYS A 152 1.02 -21.81 -0.28
C CYS A 152 2.12 -22.71 -0.83
N GLU A 153 1.84 -24.02 -0.92
CA GLU A 153 2.77 -25.01 -1.50
C GLU A 153 2.84 -24.87 -3.04
N GLU A 154 1.75 -24.40 -3.64
CA GLU A 154 1.73 -24.06 -5.06
C GLU A 154 2.41 -22.71 -5.27
N THR A 155 3.44 -22.67 -6.11
CA THR A 155 4.05 -21.40 -6.51
C THR A 155 3.00 -20.60 -7.28
N PRO A 156 2.59 -19.41 -6.78
CA PRO A 156 1.69 -18.55 -7.53
C PRO A 156 2.32 -18.28 -8.89
N LEU A 157 1.56 -18.53 -9.96
CA LEU A 157 2.02 -18.23 -11.31
C LEU A 157 2.46 -16.77 -11.34
N LYS A 158 3.67 -16.50 -11.85
CA LYS A 158 4.15 -15.13 -12.08
C LYS A 158 3.34 -14.49 -13.20
N ILE A 159 2.15 -14.01 -12.88
CA ILE A 159 1.29 -13.30 -13.82
C ILE A 159 1.71 -11.83 -13.80
N ARG A 160 2.18 -11.34 -14.95
CA ARG A 160 2.62 -9.95 -15.09
C ARG A 160 1.41 -9.02 -15.04
N SER A 161 1.41 -8.06 -14.12
CA SER A 161 0.42 -6.99 -14.12
C SER A 161 0.77 -5.93 -15.17
N ARG A 162 -0.21 -5.54 -16.00
CA ARG A 162 -0.05 -4.44 -16.97
C ARG A 162 0.25 -3.09 -16.31
N ILE A 163 -0.31 -2.87 -15.11
CA ILE A 163 -0.07 -1.65 -14.31
C ILE A 163 1.43 -1.44 -14.07
N LEU A 164 2.17 -2.54 -13.89
CA LEU A 164 3.60 -2.49 -13.58
C LEU A 164 4.51 -2.24 -14.77
N GLU A 165 4.01 -2.27 -16.01
CA GLU A 165 4.87 -2.15 -17.21
C GLU A 165 5.60 -0.80 -17.30
N TYR A 166 4.94 0.27 -16.87
CA TYR A 166 5.46 1.64 -16.97
C TYR A 166 5.63 2.32 -15.61
N GLU A 167 5.18 1.68 -14.53
CA GLU A 167 5.21 2.28 -13.19
C GLU A 167 6.59 2.17 -12.55
N LYS A 168 7.12 3.33 -12.14
CA LYS A 168 8.37 3.42 -11.37
C LYS A 168 8.20 2.83 -9.96
N PRO A 169 9.22 2.08 -9.46
CA PRO A 169 9.15 1.36 -8.21
C PRO A 169 8.95 2.21 -6.97
N PHE A 170 9.49 3.43 -6.99
CA PHE A 170 9.57 4.28 -5.84
C PHE A 170 8.89 5.62 -6.10
N PHE A 171 8.24 6.17 -5.09
CA PHE A 171 7.57 7.46 -5.17
C PHE A 171 7.66 8.20 -3.85
N CYS A 172 7.91 9.50 -3.93
CA CYS A 172 7.82 10.40 -2.79
C CYS A 172 6.62 11.32 -2.98
N ARG A 173 5.62 11.20 -2.11
CA ARG A 173 4.42 12.03 -2.19
C ARG A 173 4.68 13.49 -1.83
N VAL A 174 5.53 13.70 -0.82
CA VAL A 174 5.92 15.05 -0.38
C VAL A 174 6.47 15.86 -1.55
N CYS A 175 7.33 15.26 -2.36
CA CYS A 175 7.95 15.94 -3.50
C CYS A 175 7.26 15.68 -4.85
N MET A 176 6.27 14.79 -4.90
CA MET A 176 5.62 14.32 -6.13
C MET A 176 6.61 13.73 -7.16
N PHE A 177 7.64 13.02 -6.69
CA PHE A 177 8.71 12.49 -7.53
C PHE A 177 8.70 10.96 -7.59
N TYR A 178 9.02 10.44 -8.78
CA TYR A 178 9.13 9.01 -9.05
C TYR A 178 10.56 8.61 -9.36
N PHE A 179 11.02 7.51 -8.78
CA PHE A 179 12.39 7.03 -8.89
C PHE A 179 12.43 5.60 -9.39
N SER A 180 13.42 5.30 -10.24
CA SER A 180 13.71 3.95 -10.71
C SER A 180 14.78 3.25 -9.87
N SER A 181 15.63 4.01 -9.18
CA SER A 181 16.72 3.49 -8.34
C SER A 181 16.37 3.64 -6.86
N PHE A 182 16.60 2.57 -6.10
CA PHE A 182 16.42 2.54 -4.65
C PHE A 182 17.36 3.53 -3.96
N ASP A 183 18.65 3.54 -4.34
CA ASP A 183 19.64 4.43 -3.72
C ASP A 183 19.33 5.91 -3.95
N VAL A 184 18.84 6.26 -5.14
CA VAL A 184 18.41 7.64 -5.44
C VAL A 184 17.17 7.99 -4.62
N PHE A 185 16.24 7.05 -4.44
CA PHE A 185 15.05 7.25 -3.60
C PHE A 185 15.40 7.42 -2.13
N ILE A 186 16.32 6.62 -1.58
CA ILE A 186 16.72 6.73 -0.17
C ILE A 186 17.54 8.00 0.08
N SER A 187 18.48 8.33 -0.82
CA SER A 187 19.28 9.56 -0.69
C SER A 187 18.43 10.83 -0.87
N HIS A 188 17.30 10.75 -1.58
CA HIS A 188 16.37 11.86 -1.76
C HIS A 188 15.83 12.43 -0.44
N PHE A 189 15.58 11.61 0.59
CA PHE A 189 15.08 12.10 1.88
C PHE A 189 16.05 13.11 2.54
N LYS A 190 17.36 12.95 2.30
CA LYS A 190 18.39 13.87 2.82
C LYS A 190 18.55 15.14 1.95
N SER A 191 17.83 15.25 0.84
CA SER A 191 17.98 16.37 -0.07
C SER A 191 17.42 17.68 0.51
N ARG A 192 18.06 18.81 0.18
CA ARG A 192 17.57 20.14 0.56
C ARG A 192 16.14 20.39 0.04
N GLN A 193 15.82 19.86 -1.13
CA GLN A 193 14.49 19.99 -1.73
C GLN A 193 13.43 19.27 -0.90
N HIS A 194 13.68 18.02 -0.49
CA HIS A 194 12.76 17.26 0.35
C HIS A 194 12.50 18.00 1.66
N ASN A 195 13.56 18.35 2.38
CA ASN A 195 13.48 19.09 3.64
C ASN A 195 12.73 20.43 3.51
N LYS A 196 12.97 21.18 2.42
CA LYS A 196 12.25 22.44 2.18
C LYS A 196 10.75 22.22 2.04
N VAL A 197 10.32 21.19 1.30
CA VAL A 197 8.90 20.92 1.10
C VAL A 197 8.25 20.43 2.40
N VAL A 198 8.92 19.55 3.16
CA VAL A 198 8.45 19.14 4.50
C VAL A 198 8.23 20.36 5.40
N CYS A 199 9.22 21.26 5.49
CA CYS A 199 9.09 22.48 6.29
C CYS A 199 7.90 23.35 5.86
N LEU A 200 7.68 23.53 4.56
CA LEU A 200 6.55 24.31 4.04
C LEU A 200 5.19 23.69 4.41
N LEU A 201 5.08 22.36 4.33
CA LEU A 201 3.86 21.65 4.72
C LEU A 201 3.58 21.80 6.23
N LEU A 202 4.60 21.69 7.07
CA LEU A 202 4.48 21.90 8.52
C LEU A 202 4.08 23.33 8.88
N LEU A 203 4.70 24.34 8.23
CA LEU A 203 4.34 25.75 8.45
C LEU A 203 2.90 26.04 8.06
N SER A 204 2.43 25.49 6.92
CA SER A 204 1.03 25.61 6.50
C SER A 204 0.09 24.97 7.52
N ALA A 205 0.39 23.77 8.01
CA ALA A 205 -0.42 23.10 9.03
C ALA A 205 -0.51 23.90 10.33
N LEU A 206 0.63 24.43 10.80
CA LEU A 206 0.69 25.28 12.01
C LEU A 206 -0.10 26.58 11.83
N TYR A 207 -0.03 27.21 10.66
CA TYR A 207 -0.81 28.41 10.35
C TYR A 207 -2.31 28.13 10.38
N HIS A 208 -2.76 27.03 9.76
CA HIS A 208 -4.16 26.62 9.81
C HIS A 208 -4.63 26.30 11.23
N LEU A 209 -3.79 25.65 12.04
CA LEU A 209 -4.12 25.39 13.44
C LEU A 209 -4.24 26.68 14.24
N HIS A 210 -3.36 27.66 14.02
CA HIS A 210 -3.43 28.97 14.67
C HIS A 210 -4.74 29.70 14.33
N LEU A 211 -5.15 29.71 13.06
CA LEU A 211 -6.42 30.31 12.63
C LEU A 211 -7.67 29.63 13.22
N LEU A 212 -7.57 28.36 13.63
CA LEU A 212 -8.68 27.65 14.29
C LEU A 212 -8.76 27.92 15.79
N LEU A 213 -7.70 28.50 16.38
CA LEU A 213 -7.56 28.74 17.82
C LEU A 213 -7.71 30.22 18.20
N VAL A 214 -7.91 31.12 17.23
CA VAL A 214 -8.12 32.57 17.40
C VAL A 214 -9.48 32.94 16.80
#